data_AF-A0A3L7WSI5-F1
#
_entry.id   AF-A0A3L7WSI5-F1
#
_cell.length_a   1.000
_cell.length_b   1.000
_cell.length_c   1.000
_cell.angle_alpha   90.00
_cell.angle_beta   90.00
_cell.angle_gamma   90.00
#
_symmetry.space_group_name_H-M   'P 1'
#
loop_
_entity.id
_entity.type
_entity.pdbx_description
1 polymer ?
#
loop_
_entity_poly.entity_id
_entity_poly.type
_entity_poly.pdbx_seq_one_letter_code
_entity_poly.pdbx_strand_id
1 'polypeptide(L)'
;MASCVSCGSDVSFFDFSRECAACIAQRQQRAQAEAVALEQSRLDAQRQAAEQEAYRIAAAVQQSVAEVYASVQEYGATTLVHHVYTPVDSVVQKEKFATDFTLKYVRPWTQYGWKIVATVPRTVGIALRNPSITEPNGSGIGGNVAGVYILLQLEITAESIARQHKAIEAYFQAVHRG
;
A
#
# COMPACT_ATOMS: atom_id res chain seq x y z
N MET A 1 -65.94 9.67 2.42
CA MET A 1 -64.79 10.08 1.60
C MET A 1 -63.55 9.75 2.40
N ALA A 2 -62.63 8.97 1.85
CA ALA A 2 -61.35 8.74 2.49
C ALA A 2 -60.47 9.97 2.21
N SER A 3 -59.81 10.49 3.24
CA SER A 3 -58.89 11.62 3.14
C SER A 3 -57.46 11.17 3.41
N CYS A 4 -56.50 11.81 2.73
CA CYS A 4 -55.08 11.56 2.93
C CYS A 4 -54.67 11.89 4.37
N VAL A 5 -54.04 10.96 5.07
CA VAL A 5 -53.62 11.14 6.48
C VAL A 5 -52.53 12.21 6.63
N SER A 6 -51.77 12.51 5.56
CA SER A 6 -50.68 13.49 5.60
C SER A 6 -51.08 14.93 5.24
N CYS A 7 -52.09 15.13 4.39
CA CYS A 7 -52.46 16.47 3.90
C CYS A 7 -53.97 16.76 3.87
N GLY A 8 -54.82 15.79 4.19
CA GLY A 8 -56.28 15.94 4.26
C GLY A 8 -57.01 15.99 2.91
N SER A 9 -56.31 15.88 1.78
CA SER A 9 -56.91 15.86 0.43
C SER A 9 -57.72 14.58 0.17
N ASP A 10 -58.74 14.65 -0.68
CA ASP A 10 -59.53 13.47 -1.08
C ASP A 10 -58.66 12.41 -1.77
N VAL A 11 -58.83 11.14 -1.38
CA VAL A 11 -58.23 9.98 -2.06
C VAL A 11 -59.31 9.18 -2.77
N SER A 12 -58.98 8.65 -3.95
CA SER A 12 -59.90 7.87 -4.78
C SER A 12 -60.43 6.64 -4.04
N PHE A 13 -61.72 6.36 -4.20
CA PHE A 13 -62.44 5.30 -3.45
C PHE A 13 -61.86 3.88 -3.60
N PHE A 14 -61.10 3.61 -4.67
CA PHE A 14 -60.46 2.31 -4.93
C PHE A 14 -58.99 2.23 -4.50
N ASP A 15 -58.44 3.31 -3.96
CA ASP A 15 -57.04 3.36 -3.54
C ASP A 15 -56.94 2.97 -2.06
N PHE A 16 -56.39 1.77 -1.79
CA PHE A 16 -56.20 1.23 -0.43
C PHE A 16 -55.02 1.91 0.31
N SER A 17 -54.36 2.88 -0.31
CA SER A 17 -53.27 3.65 0.30
C SER A 17 -53.82 4.71 1.26
N ARG A 18 -53.18 4.87 2.43
CA ARG A 18 -53.56 5.88 3.45
C ARG A 18 -53.12 7.30 3.09
N GLU A 19 -52.48 7.49 1.95
CA GLU A 19 -51.84 8.74 1.52
C GLU A 19 -52.14 9.00 0.04
N CYS A 20 -52.32 10.26 -0.36
CA CYS A 20 -52.50 10.59 -1.77
C CYS A 20 -51.18 10.46 -2.55
N ALA A 21 -51.28 10.24 -3.86
CA ALA A 21 -50.13 10.09 -4.76
C ALA A 21 -49.11 11.23 -4.65
N ALA A 22 -49.55 12.47 -4.37
CA ALA A 22 -48.67 13.62 -4.18
C ALA A 22 -47.81 13.50 -2.90
N CYS A 23 -48.40 13.04 -1.78
CA CYS A 23 -47.66 12.81 -0.54
C CYS A 23 -46.68 11.64 -0.65
N ILE A 24 -47.06 10.57 -1.36
CA ILE A 24 -46.19 9.44 -1.66
C ILE A 24 -44.99 9.88 -2.52
N ALA A 25 -45.25 10.63 -3.61
CA ALA A 25 -44.20 11.17 -4.46
C ALA A 25 -43.27 12.12 -3.70
N GLN A 26 -43.81 13.00 -2.84
CA GLN A 26 -43.00 13.90 -2.03
C GLN A 26 -42.12 13.14 -1.02
N ARG A 27 -42.63 12.08 -0.39
CA ARG A 27 -41.82 11.22 0.50
C ARG A 27 -40.72 10.52 -0.26
N GLN A 28 -41.01 9.97 -1.44
CA GLN A 28 -40.01 9.32 -2.28
C GLN A 28 -38.92 10.30 -2.73
N GLN A 29 -39.29 11.53 -3.11
CA GLN A 29 -38.33 12.57 -3.47
C GLN A 29 -37.43 12.97 -2.29
N ARG A 30 -37.98 13.11 -1.08
CA ARG A 30 -37.18 13.39 0.13
C ARG A 30 -36.24 12.24 0.45
N ALA A 31 -36.73 11.00 0.42
CA ALA A 31 -35.90 9.82 0.66
C ALA A 31 -34.77 9.67 -0.38
N GLN A 32 -35.04 10.00 -1.66
CA GLN A 32 -34.02 10.03 -2.70
C GLN A 32 -33.01 11.16 -2.49
N ALA A 33 -33.48 12.37 -2.16
CA ALA A 33 -32.59 13.50 -1.86
C ALA A 33 -31.69 13.24 -0.65
N GLU A 34 -32.23 12.64 0.41
CA GLU A 34 -31.48 12.22 1.60
C GLU A 34 -30.46 11.12 1.26
N ALA A 35 -30.83 10.14 0.44
CA ALA A 35 -29.90 9.09 0.00
C ALA A 35 -28.75 9.67 -0.85
N VAL A 36 -29.04 10.61 -1.76
CA VAL A 36 -28.00 11.29 -2.55
C VAL A 36 -27.12 12.15 -1.66
N ALA A 37 -27.68 12.89 -0.71
CA ALA A 37 -26.91 13.73 0.22
C ALA A 37 -25.98 12.89 1.12
N LEU A 38 -26.47 11.73 1.59
CA LEU A 38 -25.66 10.80 2.38
C LEU A 38 -24.51 10.24 1.54
N GLU A 39 -24.77 9.82 0.30
CA GLU A 39 -23.73 9.29 -0.58
C GLU A 39 -22.68 10.35 -0.93
N GLN A 40 -23.10 11.57 -1.21
CA GLN A 40 -22.19 12.70 -1.42
C GLN A 40 -21.33 12.97 -0.19
N SER A 41 -21.93 13.00 1.01
CA SER A 41 -21.19 13.18 2.25
C SER A 41 -20.15 12.07 2.49
N ARG A 42 -20.46 10.81 2.13
CA ARG A 42 -19.49 9.70 2.23
C ARG A 42 -18.34 9.87 1.24
N LEU A 43 -18.63 10.25 0.00
CA LEU A 43 -17.61 10.50 -1.01
C LEU A 43 -16.71 11.68 -0.63
N ASP A 44 -17.29 12.75 -0.10
CA ASP A 44 -16.54 13.93 0.36
C ASP A 44 -15.66 13.59 1.56
N ALA A 45 -16.17 12.81 2.52
CA ALA A 45 -15.38 12.33 3.65
C ALA A 45 -14.21 11.43 3.19
N GLN A 46 -14.44 10.55 2.20
CA GLN A 46 -13.38 9.73 1.61
C GLN A 46 -12.31 10.58 0.90
N ARG A 47 -12.72 11.60 0.15
CA ARG A 47 -11.81 12.53 -0.52
C ARG A 47 -10.96 13.30 0.48
N GLN A 48 -11.59 13.85 1.51
CA GLN A 48 -10.88 14.57 2.58
C GLN A 48 -9.88 13.66 3.30
N ALA A 49 -10.27 12.42 3.61
CA ALA A 49 -9.36 11.45 4.21
C ALA A 49 -8.17 11.13 3.31
N ALA A 50 -8.40 10.94 2.00
CA ALA A 50 -7.34 10.68 1.03
C ALA A 50 -6.40 11.89 0.85
N GLU A 51 -6.93 13.11 0.82
CA GLU A 51 -6.15 14.35 0.73
C GLU A 51 -5.30 14.58 1.98
N GLN A 52 -5.88 14.37 3.17
CA GLN A 52 -5.15 14.46 4.43
C GLN A 52 -4.01 13.44 4.48
N GLU A 53 -4.26 12.21 4.06
CA GLU A 53 -3.22 11.18 4.05
C GLU A 53 -2.12 11.50 3.04
N ALA A 54 -2.48 12.00 1.84
CA ALA A 54 -1.50 12.45 0.86
C ALA A 54 -0.64 13.59 1.39
N TYR A 55 -1.23 14.55 2.11
CA TYR A 55 -0.49 15.65 2.75
C TYR A 55 0.46 15.13 3.83
N ARG A 56 0.00 14.21 4.69
CA ARG A 56 0.84 13.59 5.74
C ARG A 56 2.04 12.85 5.14
N ILE A 57 1.82 12.05 4.11
CA ILE A 57 2.88 11.34 3.39
C ILE A 57 3.87 12.34 2.79
N ALA A 58 3.39 13.41 2.13
CA ALA A 58 4.26 14.41 1.54
C ALA A 58 5.14 15.12 2.58
N ALA A 59 4.56 15.49 3.74
CA ALA A 59 5.30 16.09 4.84
C ALA A 59 6.35 15.13 5.42
N ALA A 60 5.99 13.85 5.61
CA ALA A 60 6.92 12.83 6.10
C ALA A 60 8.09 12.59 5.13
N VAL A 61 7.82 12.57 3.82
CA VAL A 61 8.87 12.48 2.78
C VAL A 61 9.81 13.68 2.87
N GLN A 62 9.28 14.91 2.94
CA GLN A 62 10.10 16.11 3.03
C GLN A 62 10.98 16.11 4.29
N GLN A 63 10.43 15.69 5.43
CA GLN A 63 11.17 15.57 6.67
C GLN A 63 12.32 14.55 6.54
N SER A 64 12.04 13.34 6.04
CA SER A 64 13.07 12.31 5.88
C SER A 64 14.16 12.71 4.88
N VAL A 65 13.80 13.44 3.81
CA VAL A 65 14.79 14.02 2.88
C VAL A 65 15.67 15.03 3.63
N ALA A 66 15.09 15.95 4.40
CA ALA A 66 15.84 16.93 5.17
C ALA A 66 16.82 16.26 6.17
N GLU A 67 16.40 15.18 6.82
CA GLU A 67 17.25 14.38 7.71
C GLU A 67 18.45 13.77 6.98
N VAL A 68 18.27 13.30 5.75
CA VAL A 68 19.39 12.82 4.90
C VAL A 68 20.36 13.96 4.58
N TYR A 69 19.85 15.15 4.25
CA TYR A 69 20.71 16.32 4.01
C TYR A 69 21.50 16.72 5.27
N ALA A 70 20.84 16.75 6.43
CA ALA A 70 21.49 17.04 7.69
C ALA A 70 22.59 16.01 8.02
N SER A 71 22.28 14.71 7.85
CA SER A 71 23.24 13.63 8.06
C SER A 71 24.47 13.75 7.16
N VAL A 72 24.28 14.09 5.89
CA VAL A 72 25.42 14.30 4.96
C VAL A 72 26.23 15.54 5.31
N GLN A 73 25.59 16.61 5.80
CA GLN A 73 26.31 17.81 6.26
C GLN A 73 27.14 17.55 7.51
N GLU A 74 26.61 16.76 8.44
CA GLU A 74 27.28 16.45 9.71
C GLU A 74 28.38 15.40 9.55
N TYR A 75 28.12 14.31 8.82
CA TYR A 75 29.00 13.15 8.73
C TYR A 75 29.75 13.03 7.39
N GLY A 76 29.49 13.94 6.44
CA GLY A 76 30.08 13.94 5.09
C GLY A 76 29.46 12.91 4.13
N ALA A 77 28.88 11.83 4.66
CA ALA A 77 28.18 10.80 3.91
C ALA A 77 27.11 10.11 4.75
N THR A 78 26.12 9.53 4.07
CA THR A 78 25.11 8.64 4.66
C THR A 78 24.77 7.52 3.67
N THR A 79 24.07 6.50 4.15
CA THR A 79 23.70 5.33 3.37
C THR A 79 22.23 5.01 3.56
N LEU A 80 21.50 4.87 2.45
CA LEU A 80 20.15 4.33 2.44
C LEU A 80 20.16 2.86 2.05
N VAL A 81 19.32 2.07 2.72
CA VAL A 81 19.16 0.65 2.47
C VAL A 81 17.72 0.36 2.06
N HIS A 82 17.54 -0.31 0.94
CA HIS A 82 16.25 -0.75 0.42
C HIS A 82 16.28 -2.25 0.17
N HIS A 83 15.11 -2.89 0.13
CA HIS A 83 15.00 -4.30 -0.18
C HIS A 83 13.86 -4.54 -1.16
N VAL A 84 14.08 -5.45 -2.10
CA VAL A 84 13.07 -5.87 -3.07
C VAL A 84 12.89 -7.37 -2.96
N TYR A 85 11.66 -7.81 -2.73
CA TYR A 85 11.34 -9.24 -2.77
C TYR A 85 11.12 -9.69 -4.22
N THR A 86 11.84 -10.73 -4.62
CA THR A 86 11.65 -11.40 -5.90
C THR A 86 11.33 -12.87 -5.65
N PRO A 87 10.17 -13.38 -6.11
CA PRO A 87 9.92 -14.82 -6.06
C PRO A 87 10.93 -15.54 -6.96
N VAL A 88 11.39 -16.71 -6.53
CA VAL A 88 12.27 -17.57 -7.34
C VAL A 88 11.52 -18.84 -7.70
N ASP A 89 11.89 -19.42 -8.84
CA ASP A 89 11.30 -20.68 -9.29
C ASP A 89 11.67 -21.80 -8.33
N SER A 90 10.70 -22.19 -7.49
CA SER A 90 10.78 -23.40 -6.67
C SER A 90 9.70 -24.37 -7.07
N VAL A 91 10.09 -25.62 -7.29
CA VAL A 91 9.19 -26.74 -7.50
C VAL A 91 9.10 -27.51 -6.19
N VAL A 92 7.92 -27.48 -5.56
CA VAL A 92 7.62 -28.29 -4.38
C VAL A 92 6.53 -29.27 -4.78
N GLN A 93 6.78 -30.57 -4.64
CA GLN A 93 5.76 -31.61 -4.88
C GLN A 93 5.06 -31.54 -6.27
N LYS A 94 5.80 -31.20 -7.34
CA LYS A 94 5.31 -31.06 -8.73
C LYS A 94 4.42 -29.84 -9.01
N GLU A 95 4.20 -28.95 -8.04
CA GLU A 95 3.61 -27.63 -8.26
C GLU A 95 4.69 -26.57 -8.45
N LYS A 96 4.57 -25.76 -9.50
CA LYS A 96 5.44 -24.59 -9.75
C LYS A 96 4.89 -23.41 -8.95
N PHE A 97 5.67 -22.88 -8.00
CA PHE A 97 5.24 -21.78 -7.12
C PHE A 97 5.41 -20.38 -7.72
N ALA A 98 6.17 -20.24 -8.80
CA ALA A 98 6.31 -19.00 -9.56
C ALA A 98 6.75 -19.33 -10.99
N THR A 99 6.55 -18.36 -11.89
CA THR A 99 7.13 -18.36 -13.23
C THR A 99 8.07 -17.17 -13.32
N ASP A 100 9.35 -17.48 -13.43
CA ASP A 100 10.48 -16.65 -13.79
C ASP A 100 10.95 -15.64 -12.74
N PHE A 101 12.09 -15.96 -12.12
CA PHE A 101 12.89 -14.96 -11.42
C PHE A 101 13.15 -13.75 -12.33
N THR A 102 12.83 -12.56 -11.84
CA THR A 102 12.94 -11.33 -12.63
C THR A 102 13.51 -10.17 -11.83
N LEU A 103 14.49 -9.48 -12.40
CA LEU A 103 15.06 -8.25 -11.86
C LEU A 103 14.26 -7.00 -12.24
N LYS A 104 13.04 -7.15 -12.80
CA LYS A 104 12.21 -6.02 -13.23
C LYS A 104 11.92 -5.03 -12.11
N TYR A 105 11.81 -5.51 -10.87
CA TYR A 105 11.56 -4.68 -9.69
C TYR A 105 12.83 -4.03 -9.12
N VAL A 106 14.01 -4.56 -9.47
CA VAL A 106 15.31 -4.02 -9.05
C VAL A 106 15.84 -2.98 -10.04
N ARG A 107 15.56 -3.17 -11.33
CA ARG A 107 16.06 -2.33 -12.43
C ARG A 107 15.81 -0.82 -12.22
N PRO A 108 14.62 -0.35 -11.80
CA PRO A 108 14.40 1.08 -11.57
C PRO A 108 15.36 1.66 -10.53
N TRP A 109 15.61 0.94 -9.44
CA TRP A 109 16.54 1.38 -8.38
C TRP A 109 17.97 1.50 -8.89
N THR A 110 18.43 0.53 -9.71
CA THR A 110 19.78 0.59 -10.27
C THR A 110 20.01 1.79 -11.18
N GLN A 111 18.96 2.28 -11.87
CA GLN A 111 19.04 3.50 -12.68
C GLN A 111 19.24 4.76 -11.84
N TYR A 112 18.80 4.74 -10.58
CA TYR A 112 19.02 5.80 -9.61
C TYR A 112 20.35 5.67 -8.84
N GLY A 113 21.22 4.73 -9.24
CA GLY A 113 22.54 4.53 -8.65
C GLY A 113 22.57 3.59 -7.43
N TRP A 114 21.46 2.90 -7.14
CA TRP A 114 21.45 1.88 -6.09
C TRP A 114 22.28 0.66 -6.50
N LYS A 115 23.11 0.17 -5.59
CA LYS A 115 23.96 -1.01 -5.77
C LYS A 115 23.33 -2.21 -5.07
N ILE A 116 23.34 -3.37 -5.71
CA ILE A 116 22.99 -4.64 -5.05
C ILE A 116 24.14 -5.03 -4.13
N VAL A 117 23.87 -5.18 -2.84
CA VAL A 117 24.90 -5.47 -1.84
C VAL A 117 24.80 -6.88 -1.28
N ALA A 118 23.59 -7.45 -1.22
CA ALA A 118 23.38 -8.79 -0.73
C ALA A 118 22.07 -9.38 -1.26
N THR A 119 21.96 -10.70 -1.15
CA THR A 119 20.72 -11.44 -1.38
C THR A 119 20.43 -12.32 -0.17
N VAL A 120 19.22 -12.24 0.35
CA VAL A 120 18.78 -13.02 1.52
C VAL A 120 17.67 -13.97 1.07
N PRO A 121 17.91 -15.28 1.01
CA PRO A 121 16.90 -16.24 0.60
C PRO A 121 15.79 -16.33 1.64
N ARG A 122 14.55 -16.33 1.18
CA ARG A 122 13.36 -16.65 1.98
C ARG A 122 13.00 -18.10 1.72
N THR A 123 13.15 -18.96 2.72
CA THR A 123 12.83 -20.39 2.63
C THR A 123 11.45 -20.67 3.24
N VAL A 124 10.77 -21.69 2.70
CA VAL A 124 9.50 -22.24 3.23
C VAL A 124 9.64 -23.76 3.30
N GLY A 125 9.51 -24.34 4.49
CA GLY A 125 9.62 -25.79 4.71
C GLY A 125 10.27 -26.17 6.04
N ILE A 126 10.14 -27.46 6.41
CA ILE A 126 10.58 -28.02 7.69
C ILE A 126 12.11 -28.11 7.72
N ALA A 127 12.72 -27.58 8.79
CA ALA A 127 14.15 -27.71 9.05
C ALA A 127 14.59 -29.18 9.03
N LEU A 128 15.64 -29.51 8.27
CA LEU A 128 16.32 -30.79 8.41
C LEU A 128 16.93 -30.84 9.81
N ARG A 129 16.34 -31.64 10.72
CA ARG A 129 17.01 -32.03 11.96
C ARG A 129 18.18 -32.92 11.57
N ASN A 130 19.39 -32.50 11.90
CA ASN A 130 20.59 -33.31 11.72
C ASN A 130 20.85 -34.06 13.04
N PRO A 131 20.51 -35.36 13.18
CA PRO A 131 20.64 -36.09 14.44
C PRO A 131 22.10 -36.44 14.80
N SER A 132 23.09 -36.07 13.99
CA SER A 132 24.49 -36.49 14.13
C SER A 132 25.48 -35.40 14.53
N ILE A 133 25.05 -34.17 14.86
CA ILE A 133 25.96 -33.09 15.25
C ILE A 133 25.70 -32.66 16.70
N THR A 134 26.63 -33.01 17.59
CA THR A 134 26.67 -32.67 19.01
C THR A 134 27.39 -31.34 19.30
N GLU A 135 27.54 -30.41 18.34
CA GLU A 135 28.11 -29.08 18.57
C GLU A 135 27.44 -27.99 17.71
N PRO A 136 27.29 -26.73 18.19
CA PRO A 136 26.48 -25.70 17.55
C PRO A 136 27.28 -24.94 16.49
N ASN A 137 27.68 -25.59 15.39
CA ASN A 137 28.31 -24.93 14.26
C ASN A 137 27.60 -25.33 12.95
N GLY A 138 26.75 -24.44 12.45
CA GLY A 138 26.41 -24.37 11.03
C GLY A 138 25.64 -25.56 10.44
N SER A 139 24.52 -25.98 11.06
CA SER A 139 23.56 -26.86 10.38
C SER A 139 23.11 -26.23 9.06
N GLY A 140 23.40 -26.93 7.97
CA GLY A 140 23.15 -26.48 6.59
C GLY A 140 21.67 -26.18 6.30
N ILE A 141 21.47 -25.14 5.49
CA ILE A 141 20.18 -24.60 5.08
C ILE A 141 19.64 -25.46 3.92
N GLY A 142 18.79 -26.43 4.24
CA GLY A 142 18.03 -27.21 3.23
C GLY A 142 16.53 -26.95 3.38
N GLY A 143 16.04 -25.86 2.80
CA GLY A 143 14.62 -25.53 2.69
C GLY A 143 14.30 -25.05 1.28
N ASN A 144 13.06 -25.27 0.81
CA ASN A 144 12.65 -24.80 -0.51
C ASN A 144 12.67 -23.26 -0.52
N VAL A 145 13.36 -22.65 -1.50
CA VAL A 145 13.52 -21.19 -1.57
C VAL A 145 12.27 -20.59 -2.20
N ALA A 146 11.37 -20.01 -1.41
CA ALA A 146 10.14 -19.41 -1.93
C ALA A 146 10.39 -18.06 -2.63
N GLY A 147 11.51 -17.40 -2.31
CA GLY A 147 11.90 -16.14 -2.91
C GLY A 147 13.21 -15.63 -2.34
N VAL A 148 13.63 -14.47 -2.79
CA VAL A 148 14.84 -13.80 -2.34
C VAL A 148 14.55 -12.33 -2.08
N TYR A 149 15.07 -11.81 -0.97
CA TYR A 149 15.16 -10.38 -0.75
C TYR A 149 16.50 -9.89 -1.31
N ILE A 150 16.44 -8.97 -2.25
CA ILE A 150 17.62 -8.33 -2.83
C ILE A 150 17.83 -7.02 -2.06
N LEU A 151 18.94 -6.93 -1.34
CA LEU A 151 19.32 -5.73 -0.60
C LEU A 151 20.04 -4.76 -1.51
N LEU A 152 19.57 -3.52 -1.51
CA LEU A 152 20.05 -2.41 -2.30
C LEU A 152 20.60 -1.33 -1.37
N GLN A 153 21.71 -0.74 -1.76
CA GLN A 153 22.34 0.34 -1.03
C GLN A 153 22.53 1.56 -1.93
N LEU A 154 22.17 2.75 -1.43
CA LEU A 154 22.53 4.01 -2.04
C LEU A 154 23.46 4.77 -1.09
N GLU A 155 24.70 4.93 -1.51
CA GLU A 155 25.66 5.79 -0.83
C GLU A 155 25.45 7.24 -1.29
N ILE A 156 25.34 8.13 -0.32
CA ILE A 156 25.08 9.55 -0.54
C ILE A 156 26.18 10.34 0.15
N THR A 157 26.91 11.13 -0.62
CA THR A 157 27.97 12.01 -0.13
C THR A 157 27.58 13.47 -0.37
N ALA A 158 28.33 14.40 0.23
CA ALA A 158 28.14 15.83 -0.03
C ALA A 158 28.23 16.19 -1.52
N GLU A 159 29.02 15.45 -2.30
CA GLU A 159 29.18 15.66 -3.74
C GLU A 159 28.04 15.07 -4.58
N SER A 160 27.39 14.01 -4.09
CA SER A 160 26.37 13.28 -4.85
C SER A 160 24.94 13.66 -4.48
N ILE A 161 24.72 14.22 -3.28
CA ILE A 161 23.38 14.45 -2.72
C ILE A 161 22.46 15.28 -3.63
N ALA A 162 22.98 16.34 -4.25
CA ALA A 162 22.20 17.17 -5.17
C ALA A 162 21.76 16.38 -6.42
N ARG A 163 22.63 15.52 -6.96
CA ARG A 163 22.31 14.67 -8.13
C ARG A 163 21.38 13.52 -7.76
N GLN A 164 21.48 13.02 -6.52
CA GLN A 164 20.69 11.90 -6.01
C GLN A 164 19.38 12.33 -5.34
N HIS A 165 19.05 13.63 -5.29
CA HIS A 165 17.85 14.15 -4.64
C HIS A 165 16.57 13.38 -5.05
N LYS A 166 16.35 13.21 -6.36
CA LYS A 166 15.20 12.45 -6.88
C LYS A 166 15.18 10.99 -6.44
N ALA A 167 16.34 10.36 -6.27
CA ALA A 167 16.45 8.99 -5.80
C ALA A 167 16.07 8.88 -4.31
N ILE A 168 16.49 9.86 -3.51
CA ILE A 168 16.18 9.96 -2.08
C ILE A 168 14.68 10.20 -1.89
N GLU A 169 14.09 11.13 -2.65
CA GLU A 169 12.65 11.37 -2.64
C GLU A 169 11.86 10.12 -3.06
N ALA A 170 12.24 9.47 -4.16
CA ALA A 170 11.56 8.27 -4.64
C ALA A 170 11.64 7.11 -3.63
N TYR A 171 12.77 6.98 -2.92
CA TYR A 171 12.91 6.02 -1.83
C TYR A 171 11.93 6.28 -0.69
N PHE A 172 11.87 7.50 -0.16
CA PHE A 172 10.96 7.81 0.94
C PHE A 172 9.49 7.78 0.51
N GLN A 173 9.17 8.11 -0.74
CA GLN A 173 7.84 7.91 -1.29
C GLN A 173 7.44 6.43 -1.31
N ALA A 174 8.38 5.52 -1.63
CA ALA A 174 8.11 4.09 -1.60
C ALA A 174 7.98 3.56 -0.17
N VAL A 175 8.80 4.07 0.77
CA VAL A 175 8.76 3.68 2.19
C VAL A 175 7.48 4.13 2.89
N HIS A 176 7.01 5.36 2.65
CA HIS A 176 5.82 5.89 3.31
C HIS A 176 4.49 5.45 2.66
N ARG A 177 4.53 4.80 1.49
CA ARG A 177 3.34 4.26 0.81
C ARG A 177 3.14 2.75 0.98
N GLY A 178 4.21 2.02 1.33
CA GLY A 178 4.22 0.57 1.50
C GLY A 178 3.89 0.16 2.92
#